data_AF-A0A8S3FHT4-F1
#
_entry.id   AF-A0A8S3FHT4-F1
#
_cell.length_a   1.000
_cell.length_b   1.000
_cell.length_c   1.000
_cell.angle_alpha   90.00
_cell.angle_beta   90.00
_cell.angle_gamma   90.00
#
_symmetry.space_group_name_H-M   'P 1'
#
loop_
_entity.id
_entity.type
_entity.pdbx_description
1 polymer ?
#
loop_
_entity_poly.entity_id
_entity_poly.type
_entity_poly.pdbx_seq_one_letter_code
_entity_poly.pdbx_strand_id
1 'polypeptide(L)' 'MEITTFNQRKNVPRMFQFQRMERIVKAMQHPTSGVPVREQKSFLSTIPNAFTG' A
#
# COMPACT_ATOMS: atom_id res chain seq x y z
N MET A 1 41.39 -11.36 1.28
CA MET A 1 40.17 -11.50 0.45
C MET A 1 38.98 -11.54 1.39
N GLU A 2 38.43 -10.38 1.74
CA GLU A 2 37.24 -10.28 2.59
C GLU A 2 36.00 -10.50 1.73
N ILE A 3 35.47 -11.71 1.76
CA ILE A 3 34.21 -12.08 1.10
C ILE A 3 33.29 -12.66 2.16
N THR A 4 32.78 -11.83 3.07
CA THR A 4 31.51 -12.10 3.75
C THR A 4 31.07 -10.88 4.55
N THR A 5 30.12 -10.09 4.02
CA THR A 5 29.02 -9.45 4.79
C THR A 5 28.19 -8.50 3.91
N PHE A 6 27.62 -9.00 2.81
CA PHE A 6 26.62 -8.23 2.04
C PHE A 6 25.15 -8.63 2.33
N ASN A 7 24.91 -9.53 3.31
CA ASN A 7 23.62 -10.21 3.42
C ASN A 7 22.93 -10.15 4.81
N GLN A 8 23.26 -9.17 5.65
CA GLN A 8 22.65 -9.03 7.00
C GLN A 8 21.69 -7.84 7.13
N ARG A 9 20.80 -7.62 6.15
CA ARG A 9 19.66 -6.68 6.28
C ARG A 9 18.29 -7.37 6.19
N LYS A 10 18.20 -8.66 6.54
CA LYS A 10 17.03 -9.49 6.20
C LYS A 10 16.03 -9.77 7.33
N ASN A 11 16.15 -9.21 8.54
CA ASN A 11 15.22 -9.57 9.62
C ASN A 11 14.89 -8.46 10.64
N VAL A 12 15.07 -7.19 10.30
CA VAL A 12 14.54 -6.10 11.14
C VAL A 12 13.24 -5.59 10.51
N PRO A 13 12.09 -5.65 11.21
CA PRO A 13 10.86 -5.07 10.70
C PRO A 13 11.08 -3.59 10.42
N ARG A 14 10.82 -3.18 9.18
CA ARG A 14 10.93 -1.78 8.71
C ARG A 14 9.79 -0.93 9.27
N MET A 15 9.67 -0.87 10.60
CA MET A 15 8.57 -0.23 11.34
C MET A 15 8.36 1.21 10.90
N PHE A 16 9.43 1.97 10.71
CA PHE A 16 9.35 3.35 10.22
C PHE A 16 8.74 3.45 8.80
N GLN A 17 9.09 2.54 7.90
CA GLN A 17 8.53 2.51 6.55
C GLN A 17 7.05 2.13 6.59
N PHE A 18 6.64 1.19 7.44
CA PHE A 18 5.23 0.84 7.61
C PHE A 18 4.41 2.01 8.16
N GLN A 19 4.93 2.73 9.16
CA GLN A 19 4.27 3.94 9.67
C GLN A 19 4.12 5.01 8.59
N ARG A 20 5.13 5.17 7.72
CA ARG A 20 5.05 6.10 6.59
C ARG A 20 3.99 5.65 5.57
N MET A 21 3.93 4.36 5.25
CA MET A 21 2.92 3.78 4.36
C MET A 21 1.52 3.95 4.93
N GLU A 22 1.33 3.73 6.23
CA GLU A 22 0.05 3.89 6.91
C GLU A 22 -0.48 5.33 6.83
N ARG A 23 0.39 6.32 6.99
CA ARG A 23 0.02 7.74 6.82
C ARG A 23 -0.48 8.03 5.41
N ILE A 24 0.15 7.44 4.39
CA ILE A 24 -0.28 7.59 2.99
C ILE A 24 -1.67 6.96 2.80
N VAL A 25 -1.86 5.72 3.27
CA VAL A 25 -3.15 5.03 3.18
C VAL A 25 -4.26 5.82 3.89
N LYS A 26 -3.98 6.38 5.07
CA LYS A 26 -4.92 7.26 5.78
C LYS A 26 -5.31 8.50 4.97
N ALA A 27 -4.35 9.13 4.31
CA ALA A 27 -4.64 10.27 3.42
C ALA A 27 -5.47 9.84 2.20
N MET A 28 -5.17 8.69 1.61
CA MET A 28 -5.95 8.11 0.49
C MET A 28 -7.39 7.78 0.87
N GLN A 29 -7.68 7.51 2.15
CA GLN A 29 -9.02 7.21 2.66
C GLN A 29 -9.80 8.46 3.10
N HIS A 30 -9.25 9.67 2.95
CA HIS A 30 -9.94 10.88 3.37
C HIS A 30 -11.27 11.05 2.61
N PRO A 31 -12.41 11.31 3.28
CA PRO A 31 -13.73 11.25 2.65
C PRO A 31 -13.94 12.29 1.54
N THR A 32 -13.23 13.41 1.57
CA THR A 32 -13.40 14.51 0.58
C THR A 32 -12.19 14.77 -0.29
N SER A 33 -11.00 14.29 0.10
CA SER A 33 -9.73 14.57 -0.61
C SER A 33 -8.90 13.31 -0.87
N GLY A 34 -9.41 12.14 -0.46
CA GLY A 34 -8.80 10.85 -0.73
C GLY A 34 -9.06 10.37 -2.16
N VAL A 35 -8.70 9.12 -2.42
CA VAL A 35 -8.89 8.48 -3.72
C VAL A 35 -10.39 8.26 -3.94
N PRO A 36 -10.93 8.59 -5.13
CA PRO A 36 -12.32 8.34 -5.44
C PRO A 36 -12.58 6.84 -5.51
N VAL A 37 -13.45 6.35 -4.63
CA VAL A 37 -13.90 4.95 -4.57
C VAL A 37 -15.26 4.82 -5.24
N ARG A 38 -15.44 3.80 -6.08
CA ARG A 38 -16.64 3.57 -6.88
C ARG A 38 -17.01 2.09 -6.92
N GLU A 39 -18.25 1.81 -7.30
CA GLU A 39 -18.66 0.47 -7.71
C GLU A 39 -18.30 0.26 -9.18
N GLN A 40 -17.60 -0.84 -9.47
CA GLN A 40 -17.23 -1.20 -10.84
C GLN A 40 -18.12 -2.34 -11.32
N LYS A 41 -18.94 -2.06 -12.34
CA LYS A 41 -19.82 -3.05 -12.97
C LYS A 41 -19.19 -3.56 -14.26
N SER A 42 -19.14 -4.88 -14.39
CA SER A 42 -18.85 -5.59 -15.62
C SER A 42 -20.07 -6.44 -15.99
N PHE A 43 -20.08 -7.01 -17.21
CA PHE A 43 -21.18 -7.86 -17.64
C PHE A 43 -21.38 -9.10 -16.74
N LEU A 44 -20.30 -9.63 -16.15
CA LEU A 44 -20.31 -10.87 -15.38
C LEU A 44 -20.17 -10.65 -13.87
N SER A 45 -19.76 -9.47 -13.43
CA SER A 45 -19.47 -9.21 -12.01
C SER A 45 -19.62 -7.74 -11.64
N THR A 46 -19.83 -7.50 -10.35
CA THR A 46 -19.79 -6.17 -9.76
C THR A 46 -18.80 -6.16 -8.61
N ILE A 47 -17.89 -5.18 -8.62
CA ILE A 47 -16.85 -5.01 -7.60
C ILE A 47 -17.20 -3.74 -6.81
N PRO A 48 -17.70 -3.86 -5.57
CA PRO A 48 -17.93 -2.71 -4.72
C PRO A 48 -16.60 -2.13 -4.23
N ASN A 49 -16.59 -0.83 -3.94
CA ASN A 49 -15.49 -0.13 -3.30
C ASN A 49 -14.12 -0.26 -4.02
N ALA A 50 -14.11 -0.20 -5.35
CA ALA A 50 -12.91 -0.21 -6.15
C ALA A 50 -12.40 1.21 -6.45
N PHE A 51 -11.11 1.33 -6.75
CA PHE A 51 -10.50 2.55 -7.26
C PHE A 51 -9.55 2.20 -8.42
N THR A 52 -9.32 3.16 -9.32
CA THR A 52 -8.36 3.03 -10.40
C THR A 52 -6.96 3.41 -9.89
N GLY A 53 -5.97 2.54 -10.10
CA GLY A 53 -4.57 2.75 -9.70
C GLY A 53 -3.83 3.77 -10.54
#